data_AF-A0A812V3J2-F1
#
_entry.id   AF-A0A812V3J2-F1
#
_cell.length_a   1.000
_cell.length_b   1.000
_cell.length_c   1.000
_cell.angle_alpha   90.00
_cell.angle_beta   90.00
_cell.angle_gamma   90.00
#
_symmetry.space_group_name_H-M   'P 1'
#
loop_
_entity.id
_entity.type
_entity.pdbx_description
1 polymer ?
#
loop_
_entity_poly.entity_id
_entity_poly.type
_entity_poly.pdbx_seq_one_letter_code
_entity_poly.pdbx_strand_id
1 'polypeptide(L)'
;MGVIRLVLLGLVATGAEGGACTPVDSCPKLSDGLYCPVNDVTEHADINRDVALIKRYLDDPPDYAMAKEVYTMGNSSSKGLGNMRTLQDLALKDMTVDGKYTNVFYTGALNLYNSTAAIWHNYIMACLDNTTFCQGQSDSFRRYVVNKALIGVVTAYATYEFGAAVWKGENGQTADGQAAYAWDEGAAFYIGNIDPVLGDGFSGAAPGNLYSPYEFNWKRDFDYPDGVNTHQASIPILNYGLINVRGSYNATNVKAAELAMYKIFSIAAIRSAIKYADKAYNGGTMEPKYLAEGWAYWRSASGYMSNFNATAVEAVDALFDLSQTSIPADTPCKVKTLVESLYPHLGITCAMVGKWKDATTGSCLDLPCDDAGNSATLLAGSDAYVDMCKATTTTTTGSSETSAVGRAALPAAGALAATLALSCQ
;
A
#
# COMPACT_ATOMS: atom_id res chain seq x y z
N MET A 1 -38.81 -42.47 4.16
CA MET A 1 -39.70 -41.31 3.98
C MET A 1 -39.85 -40.65 5.35
N GLY A 2 -39.43 -39.42 5.66
CA GLY A 2 -38.74 -38.39 4.90
C GLY A 2 -37.93 -37.54 5.89
N VAL A 3 -36.79 -37.05 5.42
CA VAL A 3 -35.88 -36.13 6.10
C VAL A 3 -36.45 -34.72 5.98
N ILE A 4 -36.55 -33.99 7.09
CA ILE A 4 -36.68 -32.52 7.04
C ILE A 4 -35.44 -31.94 7.72
N ARG A 5 -34.47 -31.57 6.87
CA ARG A 5 -33.49 -30.52 7.13
C ARG A 5 -34.16 -29.21 6.71
N LEU A 6 -34.18 -28.20 7.58
CA LEU A 6 -34.41 -26.81 7.18
C LEU A 6 -33.39 -25.94 7.93
N VAL A 7 -32.27 -25.68 7.26
CA VAL A 7 -31.91 -24.40 6.60
C VAL A 7 -31.27 -23.43 7.60
N LEU A 8 -29.94 -23.36 7.44
CA LEU A 8 -29.03 -22.29 7.82
C LEU A 8 -29.63 -20.94 7.41
N LEU A 9 -30.00 -20.08 8.37
CA LEU A 9 -30.17 -18.66 8.09
C LEU A 9 -28.78 -18.02 8.11
N GLY A 10 -28.42 -17.41 6.99
CA GLY A 10 -27.12 -16.79 6.77
C GLY A 10 -26.83 -15.68 7.76
N LEU A 11 -25.64 -15.73 8.36
CA LEU A 11 -24.96 -14.52 8.79
C LEU A 11 -24.66 -13.72 7.53
N VAL A 12 -25.46 -12.68 7.30
CA VAL A 12 -25.02 -11.52 6.54
C VAL A 12 -23.80 -11.01 7.30
N ALA A 13 -22.61 -11.17 6.73
CA ALA A 13 -21.44 -10.44 7.17
C ALA A 13 -21.78 -8.96 7.00
N THR A 14 -22.14 -8.30 8.10
CA THR A 14 -22.15 -6.84 8.18
C THR A 14 -20.74 -6.42 7.78
N GLY A 15 -20.61 -5.81 6.60
CA GLY A 15 -19.36 -5.19 6.19
C GLY A 15 -18.92 -4.24 7.29
N ALA A 16 -17.61 -4.20 7.56
CA ALA A 16 -17.04 -3.24 8.48
C ALA A 16 -17.58 -1.84 8.11
N GLU A 17 -18.39 -1.26 8.99
CA GLU A 17 -18.78 0.13 8.88
C GLU A 17 -17.48 0.94 8.99
N GLY A 18 -17.20 1.80 8.00
CA GLY A 18 -16.01 2.65 8.02
C GLY A 18 -15.91 3.41 9.35
N GLY A 19 -14.69 3.49 9.91
CA GLY A 19 -14.46 4.15 11.19
C GLY A 19 -14.99 5.59 11.14
N ALA A 20 -15.99 5.89 11.98
CA ALA A 20 -16.52 7.23 12.06
C ALA A 20 -15.44 8.19 12.57
N CYS A 21 -15.31 9.34 11.92
CA CYS A 21 -14.33 10.34 12.32
C CYS A 21 -14.62 10.86 13.74
N THR A 22 -13.57 11.14 14.49
CA THR A 22 -13.69 11.75 15.81
C THR A 22 -12.76 12.96 15.91
N PRO A 23 -13.29 14.20 15.92
CA PRO A 23 -14.71 14.59 15.80
C PRO A 23 -15.36 14.16 14.47
N VAL A 24 -16.69 14.00 14.45
CA VAL A 24 -17.47 13.51 13.28
C VAL A 24 -17.28 14.34 12.01
N ASP A 25 -16.84 15.57 12.16
CA ASP A 25 -16.62 16.59 11.16
C ASP A 25 -15.13 16.84 10.84
N SER A 26 -14.22 16.04 11.42
CA SER A 26 -12.78 16.09 11.15
C SER A 26 -12.08 14.75 11.40
N CYS A 27 -11.75 14.05 10.32
CA CYS A 27 -10.97 12.82 10.40
C CYS A 27 -9.48 13.10 10.71
N PRO A 28 -8.80 12.22 11.47
CA PRO A 28 -7.35 12.34 11.68
C PRO A 28 -6.60 12.44 10.35
N LYS A 29 -5.61 13.33 10.30
CA LYS A 29 -4.70 13.41 9.14
C LYS A 29 -3.72 12.27 9.17
N LEU A 30 -3.29 11.86 7.98
CA LEU A 30 -2.12 11.01 7.80
C LEU A 30 -0.84 11.82 7.98
N SER A 31 0.32 11.17 8.02
CA SER A 31 1.60 11.81 8.37
C SER A 31 2.06 12.92 7.41
N ASP A 32 1.46 13.01 6.22
CA ASP A 32 1.73 14.08 5.27
C ASP A 32 1.05 15.40 5.65
N GLY A 33 -0.05 15.34 6.41
CA GLY A 33 -0.86 16.48 6.80
C GLY A 33 -1.70 17.12 5.68
N LEU A 34 -1.58 16.65 4.43
CA LEU A 34 -2.16 17.26 3.22
C LEU A 34 -3.22 16.37 2.54
N TYR A 35 -3.34 15.09 2.88
CA TYR A 35 -4.46 14.24 2.49
C TYR A 35 -5.65 14.45 3.43
N CYS A 36 -6.87 14.52 2.88
CA CYS A 36 -8.11 14.64 3.65
C CYS A 36 -8.91 13.34 3.59
N PRO A 37 -8.73 12.41 4.53
CA PRO A 37 -9.64 11.28 4.61
C PRO A 37 -11.03 11.73 5.06
N VAL A 38 -12.05 10.96 4.67
CA VAL A 38 -13.45 11.14 5.11
C VAL A 38 -13.91 10.04 6.06
N ASN A 39 -12.99 9.16 6.43
CA ASN A 39 -13.12 8.12 7.43
C ASN A 39 -11.89 8.10 8.34
N ASP A 40 -12.03 7.58 9.55
CA ASP A 40 -10.87 7.27 10.39
C ASP A 40 -10.17 6.00 9.88
N VAL A 41 -9.01 6.19 9.27
CA VAL A 41 -8.15 5.12 8.73
C VAL A 41 -6.81 5.03 9.46
N THR A 42 -6.72 5.59 10.68
CA THR A 42 -5.51 5.63 11.49
C THR A 42 -4.92 4.22 11.70
N GLU A 43 -5.76 3.25 12.05
CA GLU A 43 -5.32 1.88 12.29
C GLU A 43 -4.72 1.22 11.03
N HIS A 44 -5.16 1.61 9.82
CA HIS A 44 -4.60 1.10 8.56
C HIS A 44 -3.20 1.68 8.32
N ALA A 45 -3.06 2.99 8.52
CA ALA A 45 -1.80 3.71 8.38
C ALA A 45 -0.74 3.32 9.43
N ASP A 46 -1.17 2.76 10.56
CA ASP A 46 -0.27 2.22 11.58
C ASP A 46 0.50 0.96 11.14
N ILE A 47 0.19 0.35 9.99
CA ILE A 47 1.01 -0.76 9.46
C ILE A 47 2.46 -0.31 9.18
N ASN A 48 2.67 0.97 8.86
CA ASN A 48 4.01 1.51 8.64
C ASN A 48 4.81 1.56 9.96
N ARG A 49 4.16 1.58 11.13
CA ARG A 49 4.83 1.41 12.43
C ARG A 49 5.38 0.00 12.61
N ASP A 50 4.71 -1.00 12.05
CA ASP A 50 5.24 -2.37 12.03
C ASP A 50 6.45 -2.48 11.10
N VAL A 51 6.43 -1.81 9.95
CA VAL A 51 7.61 -1.70 9.06
C VAL A 51 8.79 -1.03 9.78
N ALA A 52 8.52 0.07 10.48
CA ALA A 52 9.53 0.78 11.27
C ALA A 52 10.10 -0.07 12.40
N LEU A 53 9.24 -0.81 13.11
CA LEU A 53 9.63 -1.67 14.21
C LEU A 53 10.47 -2.86 13.73
N ILE A 54 10.10 -3.50 12.62
CA ILE A 54 10.93 -4.53 11.99
C ILE A 54 12.30 -3.97 11.62
N LYS A 55 12.34 -2.80 10.97
CA LYS A 55 13.61 -2.16 10.64
C LYS A 55 14.47 -1.92 11.89
N ARG A 56 13.87 -1.47 12.99
CA ARG A 56 14.56 -1.25 14.27
C ARG A 56 15.12 -2.56 14.85
N TYR A 57 14.36 -3.64 14.82
CA TYR A 57 14.87 -4.95 15.25
C TYR A 57 15.99 -5.47 14.36
N LEU A 58 16.02 -5.09 13.08
CA LEU A 58 17.08 -5.45 12.14
C LEU A 58 18.26 -4.45 12.09
N ASP A 59 18.29 -3.46 12.99
CA ASP A 59 19.48 -2.62 13.19
C ASP A 59 20.59 -3.44 13.90
N ASP A 60 21.78 -2.85 14.16
CA ASP A 60 22.95 -3.61 14.61
C ASP A 60 23.08 -3.69 16.16
N PRO A 61 23.19 -4.88 16.78
CA PRO A 61 23.09 -6.22 16.18
C PRO A 61 21.62 -6.62 15.89
N PRO A 62 21.37 -7.41 14.82
CA PRO A 62 20.00 -7.71 14.39
C PRO A 62 19.32 -8.79 15.24
N ASP A 63 18.08 -8.52 15.62
CA ASP A 63 17.14 -9.44 16.24
C ASP A 63 16.11 -9.93 15.22
N TYR A 64 16.47 -10.98 14.49
CA TYR A 64 15.60 -11.60 13.48
C TYR A 64 14.36 -12.27 14.09
N ALA A 65 14.42 -12.69 15.36
CA ALA A 65 13.29 -13.35 16.02
C ALA A 65 12.18 -12.33 16.29
N MET A 66 12.53 -11.18 16.88
CA MET A 66 11.58 -10.09 17.11
C MET A 66 11.06 -9.48 15.80
N ALA A 67 11.94 -9.32 14.79
CA ALA A 67 11.51 -8.88 13.46
C ALA A 67 10.49 -9.84 12.83
N LYS A 68 10.70 -11.15 12.98
CA LYS A 68 9.77 -12.18 12.50
C LYS A 68 8.45 -12.16 13.28
N GLU A 69 8.50 -11.98 14.58
CA GLU A 69 7.30 -11.86 15.41
C GLU A 69 6.41 -10.72 14.90
N VAL A 70 6.95 -9.52 14.72
CA VAL A 70 6.19 -8.38 14.17
C VAL A 70 5.65 -8.67 12.77
N TYR A 71 6.45 -9.30 11.90
CA TYR A 71 5.99 -9.65 10.54
C TYR A 71 4.77 -10.58 10.55
N THR A 72 4.78 -11.60 11.42
CA THR A 72 3.76 -12.66 11.48
C THR A 72 2.57 -12.35 12.39
N MET A 73 2.76 -11.55 13.43
CA MET A 73 1.74 -11.29 14.45
C MET A 73 1.20 -9.85 14.42
N GLY A 74 1.91 -8.92 13.76
CA GLY A 74 1.60 -7.49 13.80
C GLY A 74 1.87 -6.87 15.17
N ASN A 75 1.91 -5.54 15.25
CA ASN A 75 2.15 -4.84 16.53
C ASN A 75 1.37 -3.53 16.70
N SER A 76 1.11 -2.79 15.63
CA SER A 76 0.47 -1.46 15.71
C SER A 76 -0.82 -1.33 14.92
N SER A 77 -1.00 -2.10 13.85
CA SER A 77 -2.20 -1.99 13.00
C SER A 77 -3.35 -2.88 13.49
N SER A 78 -4.24 -2.34 14.32
CA SER A 78 -5.38 -3.06 14.93
C SER A 78 -6.55 -3.28 13.95
N LYS A 79 -7.10 -4.50 13.87
CA LYS A 79 -8.39 -4.83 13.22
C LYS A 79 -9.56 -4.75 14.22
N GLY A 80 -9.31 -4.30 15.46
CA GLY A 80 -10.25 -4.39 16.57
C GLY A 80 -10.26 -5.75 17.27
N LEU A 81 -10.85 -5.78 18.47
CA LEU A 81 -11.03 -6.99 19.30
C LEU A 81 -9.72 -7.75 19.60
N GLY A 82 -8.60 -7.04 19.67
CA GLY A 82 -7.27 -7.62 19.93
C GLY A 82 -6.63 -8.32 18.73
N ASN A 83 -7.22 -8.23 17.53
CA ASN A 83 -6.64 -8.79 16.31
C ASN A 83 -5.81 -7.74 15.57
N MET A 84 -4.69 -8.14 14.98
CA MET A 84 -3.80 -7.25 14.22
C MET A 84 -3.87 -7.55 12.71
N ARG A 85 -3.66 -6.51 11.90
CA ARG A 85 -3.18 -6.65 10.52
C ARG A 85 -1.70 -6.99 10.60
N THR A 86 -1.27 -7.95 9.79
CA THR A 86 0.11 -8.44 9.80
C THR A 86 0.70 -8.24 8.41
N LEU A 87 1.99 -7.91 8.34
CA LEU A 87 2.69 -7.78 7.06
C LEU A 87 2.73 -9.12 6.31
N GLN A 88 2.65 -10.24 7.03
CA GLN A 88 2.47 -11.57 6.46
C GLN A 88 1.12 -11.73 5.75
N ASP A 89 0.00 -11.36 6.38
CA ASP A 89 -1.33 -11.41 5.78
C ASP A 89 -1.34 -10.59 4.48
N LEU A 90 -0.77 -9.38 4.52
CA LEU A 90 -0.67 -8.48 3.37
C LEU A 90 0.15 -9.12 2.24
N ALA A 91 1.27 -9.77 2.56
CA ALA A 91 2.14 -10.43 1.58
C ALA A 91 1.55 -11.71 0.96
N LEU A 92 0.63 -12.39 1.67
CA LEU A 92 0.02 -13.64 1.23
C LEU A 92 -1.37 -13.47 0.61
N LYS A 93 -2.01 -12.31 0.80
CA LYS A 93 -3.37 -12.07 0.36
C LYS A 93 -3.50 -12.28 -1.15
N ASP A 94 -4.45 -13.13 -1.54
CA ASP A 94 -4.91 -13.21 -2.92
C ASP A 94 -5.82 -12.01 -3.23
N MET A 95 -5.37 -11.21 -4.19
CA MET A 95 -6.03 -9.99 -4.64
C MET A 95 -6.68 -10.15 -6.02
N THR A 96 -6.86 -11.39 -6.49
CA THR A 96 -7.47 -11.73 -7.79
C THR A 96 -8.93 -12.20 -7.71
N VAL A 97 -9.56 -12.09 -6.55
CA VAL A 97 -10.85 -12.73 -6.24
C VAL A 97 -11.95 -12.36 -7.25
N ASP A 98 -12.48 -13.39 -7.91
CA ASP A 98 -13.56 -13.30 -8.91
C ASP A 98 -14.86 -12.73 -8.31
N GLY A 99 -15.59 -11.94 -9.09
CA GLY A 99 -16.77 -11.18 -8.63
C GLY A 99 -16.47 -9.93 -7.76
N LYS A 100 -15.19 -9.57 -7.59
CA LYS A 100 -14.71 -8.29 -7.04
C LYS A 100 -13.85 -7.54 -8.08
N TYR A 101 -13.16 -6.47 -7.69
CA TYR A 101 -12.21 -5.76 -8.57
C TYR A 101 -10.96 -6.57 -8.88
N THR A 102 -10.36 -6.29 -10.03
CA THR A 102 -9.05 -6.83 -10.42
C THR A 102 -7.96 -5.81 -10.11
N ASN A 103 -7.05 -6.14 -9.17
CA ASN A 103 -5.83 -5.36 -8.96
C ASN A 103 -4.78 -5.73 -10.02
N VAL A 104 -4.63 -4.92 -11.07
CA VAL A 104 -3.69 -5.18 -12.18
C VAL A 104 -2.21 -5.22 -11.76
N PHE A 105 -1.84 -4.51 -10.68
CA PHE A 105 -0.50 -4.64 -10.08
C PHE A 105 -0.27 -6.06 -9.58
N TYR A 106 -1.26 -6.56 -8.84
CA TYR A 106 -1.18 -7.88 -8.25
C TYR A 106 -1.34 -9.00 -9.27
N THR A 107 -2.34 -8.92 -10.16
CA THR A 107 -2.56 -9.95 -11.19
C THR A 107 -1.33 -10.12 -12.07
N GLY A 108 -0.70 -9.02 -12.48
CA GLY A 108 0.54 -9.12 -13.26
C GLY A 108 1.71 -9.66 -12.44
N ALA A 109 1.80 -9.37 -11.14
CA ALA A 109 2.80 -9.98 -10.25
C ALA A 109 2.56 -11.49 -10.05
N LEU A 110 1.31 -11.91 -9.88
CA LEU A 110 0.93 -13.32 -9.74
C LEU A 110 1.25 -14.10 -11.01
N ASN A 111 0.94 -13.53 -12.18
CA ASN A 111 1.28 -14.13 -13.48
C ASN A 111 2.80 -14.24 -13.67
N LEU A 112 3.55 -13.22 -13.25
CA LEU A 112 5.02 -13.20 -13.39
C LEU A 112 5.71 -14.17 -12.41
N TYR A 113 5.23 -14.27 -11.18
CA TYR A 113 5.89 -15.03 -10.10
C TYR A 113 5.21 -16.34 -9.72
N ASN A 114 4.09 -16.69 -10.37
CA ASN A 114 3.34 -17.94 -10.28
C ASN A 114 2.75 -18.30 -8.89
N SER A 115 2.94 -17.48 -7.86
CA SER A 115 2.40 -17.73 -6.53
C SER A 115 2.37 -16.45 -5.71
N THR A 116 1.32 -16.28 -4.89
CA THR A 116 1.18 -15.16 -3.94
C THR A 116 2.38 -15.09 -2.99
N ALA A 117 2.82 -16.25 -2.49
CA ALA A 117 3.95 -16.35 -1.58
C ALA A 117 5.29 -16.03 -2.26
N ALA A 118 5.42 -16.30 -3.56
CA ALA A 118 6.65 -16.04 -4.32
C ALA A 118 6.87 -14.56 -4.63
N ILE A 119 5.84 -13.72 -4.50
CA ILE A 119 5.98 -12.26 -4.71
C ILE A 119 6.88 -11.67 -3.61
N TRP A 120 6.55 -11.91 -2.34
CA TRP A 120 7.27 -11.31 -1.20
C TRP A 120 7.55 -12.28 -0.06
N HIS A 121 6.53 -13.04 0.38
CA HIS A 121 6.57 -13.81 1.61
C HIS A 121 7.76 -14.77 1.70
N ASN A 122 7.99 -15.57 0.65
CA ASN A 122 9.06 -16.56 0.61
C ASN A 122 10.44 -15.91 0.81
N TYR A 123 10.65 -14.72 0.24
CA TYR A 123 11.92 -14.02 0.35
C TYR A 123 12.12 -13.40 1.73
N ILE A 124 11.07 -12.79 2.29
CA ILE A 124 11.10 -12.22 3.64
C ILE A 124 11.39 -13.33 4.67
N MET A 125 10.64 -14.44 4.62
CA MET A 125 10.82 -15.54 5.55
C MET A 125 12.18 -16.22 5.41
N ALA A 126 12.66 -16.43 4.17
CA ALA A 126 13.99 -16.97 3.93
C ALA A 126 15.08 -16.15 4.63
N CYS A 127 14.98 -14.82 4.58
CA CYS A 127 15.96 -13.93 5.18
C CYS A 127 15.77 -13.75 6.69
N LEU A 128 14.55 -13.81 7.21
CA LEU A 128 14.31 -13.85 8.65
C LEU A 128 14.85 -15.16 9.27
N ASP A 129 14.61 -16.30 8.62
CA ASP A 129 14.98 -17.63 9.12
C ASP A 129 16.40 -18.09 8.75
N ASN A 130 17.14 -17.29 7.96
CA ASN A 130 18.47 -17.65 7.43
C ASN A 130 18.46 -18.96 6.63
N THR A 131 17.51 -19.12 5.73
CA THR A 131 17.32 -20.31 4.90
C THR A 131 17.42 -20.01 3.41
N THR A 132 17.51 -21.04 2.58
CA THR A 132 17.50 -20.96 1.11
C THR A 132 18.58 -20.00 0.58
N PHE A 133 18.24 -19.05 -0.31
CA PHE A 133 19.18 -18.08 -0.89
C PHE A 133 19.75 -17.10 0.15
N CYS A 134 19.10 -16.98 1.32
CA CYS A 134 19.54 -16.12 2.41
C CYS A 134 20.45 -16.85 3.42
N GLN A 135 20.62 -18.18 3.28
CA GLN A 135 21.48 -18.97 4.17
C GLN A 135 22.95 -18.56 4.00
N GLY A 136 23.59 -18.19 5.10
CA GLY A 136 25.02 -17.82 5.12
C GLY A 136 25.32 -16.46 4.48
N GLN A 137 24.29 -15.73 4.06
CA GLN A 137 24.44 -14.35 3.60
C GLN A 137 24.73 -13.40 4.76
N SER A 138 25.36 -12.27 4.45
CA SER A 138 25.61 -11.23 5.45
C SER A 138 24.31 -10.65 6.02
N ASP A 139 24.38 -10.14 7.26
CA ASP A 139 23.25 -9.43 7.84
C ASP A 139 22.86 -8.19 7.04
N SER A 140 23.82 -7.54 6.38
CA SER A 140 23.52 -6.42 5.49
C SER A 140 22.70 -6.87 4.28
N PHE A 141 22.94 -8.05 3.72
CA PHE A 141 22.13 -8.55 2.62
C PHE A 141 20.71 -8.90 3.11
N ARG A 142 20.62 -9.74 4.15
CA ARG A 142 19.36 -10.25 4.69
C ARG A 142 18.44 -9.12 5.15
N ARG A 143 18.95 -8.15 5.92
CA ARG A 143 18.13 -7.03 6.43
C ARG A 143 17.61 -6.14 5.32
N TYR A 144 18.34 -5.96 4.23
CA TYR A 144 17.91 -5.13 3.12
C TYR A 144 16.86 -5.85 2.24
N VAL A 145 16.98 -7.16 2.04
CA VAL A 145 15.89 -7.95 1.43
C VAL A 145 14.59 -7.75 2.22
N VAL A 146 14.63 -7.93 3.55
CA VAL A 146 13.44 -7.77 4.40
C VAL A 146 12.92 -6.34 4.38
N ASN A 147 13.72 -5.36 4.79
CA ASN A 147 13.28 -3.97 4.96
C ASN A 147 12.73 -3.36 3.66
N LYS A 148 13.33 -3.66 2.51
CA LYS A 148 12.89 -3.09 1.24
C LYS A 148 11.69 -3.83 0.66
N ALA A 149 11.60 -5.15 0.84
CA ALA A 149 10.43 -5.92 0.42
C ALA A 149 9.15 -5.48 1.14
N LEU A 150 9.24 -5.06 2.40
CA LEU A 150 8.07 -4.57 3.15
C LEU A 150 7.43 -3.32 2.52
N ILE A 151 8.23 -2.45 1.88
CA ILE A 151 7.68 -1.31 1.12
C ILE A 151 6.88 -1.82 -0.09
N GLY A 152 7.37 -2.85 -0.78
CA GLY A 152 6.66 -3.52 -1.87
C GLY A 152 5.36 -4.19 -1.43
N VAL A 153 5.37 -4.86 -0.25
CA VAL A 153 4.17 -5.46 0.36
C VAL A 153 3.09 -4.40 0.61
N VAL A 154 3.46 -3.29 1.24
CA VAL A 154 2.51 -2.22 1.56
C VAL A 154 2.05 -1.50 0.28
N THR A 155 2.93 -1.31 -0.71
CA THR A 155 2.56 -0.74 -2.02
C THR A 155 1.51 -1.60 -2.74
N ALA A 156 1.71 -2.93 -2.79
CA ALA A 156 0.75 -3.85 -3.38
C ALA A 156 -0.60 -3.77 -2.68
N TYR A 157 -0.62 -3.66 -1.35
CA TYR A 157 -1.86 -3.54 -0.60
C TYR A 157 -2.56 -2.18 -0.78
N ALA A 158 -1.82 -1.08 -0.93
CA ALA A 158 -2.40 0.21 -1.29
C ALA A 158 -3.09 0.15 -2.67
N THR A 159 -2.46 -0.48 -3.67
CA THR A 159 -3.07 -0.67 -5.01
C THR A 159 -4.31 -1.56 -4.98
N TYR A 160 -4.36 -2.51 -4.03
CA TYR A 160 -5.55 -3.30 -3.77
C TYR A 160 -6.67 -2.35 -3.34
N GLU A 161 -6.51 -1.61 -2.25
CA GLU A 161 -7.60 -0.76 -1.75
C GLU A 161 -8.07 0.34 -2.76
N PHE A 162 -7.19 0.88 -3.60
CA PHE A 162 -7.62 1.75 -4.71
C PHE A 162 -8.55 1.04 -5.71
N GLY A 163 -8.20 -0.19 -6.10
CA GLY A 163 -9.07 -1.00 -6.95
C GLY A 163 -10.40 -1.35 -6.27
N ALA A 164 -10.39 -1.58 -4.95
CA ALA A 164 -11.62 -1.79 -4.17
C ALA A 164 -12.54 -0.58 -4.26
N ALA A 165 -11.99 0.60 -4.08
CA ALA A 165 -12.73 1.85 -4.17
C ALA A 165 -13.38 2.03 -5.55
N VAL A 166 -12.61 1.78 -6.63
CA VAL A 166 -13.12 1.89 -8.01
C VAL A 166 -14.32 0.96 -8.21
N TRP A 167 -14.19 -0.33 -7.88
CA TRP A 167 -15.27 -1.30 -8.04
C TRP A 167 -16.47 -1.02 -7.16
N LYS A 168 -16.26 -0.61 -5.90
CA LYS A 168 -17.37 -0.21 -5.03
C LYS A 168 -18.14 0.97 -5.65
N GLY A 169 -17.41 1.95 -6.20
CA GLY A 169 -17.99 3.08 -6.93
C GLY A 169 -18.79 2.66 -8.17
N GLU A 170 -18.24 1.78 -9.00
CA GLU A 170 -18.93 1.21 -10.18
C GLU A 170 -20.22 0.46 -9.81
N ASN A 171 -20.28 -0.10 -8.61
CA ASN A 171 -21.44 -0.79 -8.06
C ASN A 171 -22.37 0.12 -7.24
N GLY A 172 -22.22 1.45 -7.35
CA GLY A 172 -23.10 2.43 -6.71
C GLY A 172 -22.91 2.56 -5.19
N GLN A 173 -21.83 2.01 -4.62
CA GLN A 173 -21.53 2.08 -3.19
C GLN A 173 -20.75 3.36 -2.88
N THR A 174 -21.37 4.52 -3.07
CA THR A 174 -20.69 5.82 -3.06
C THR A 174 -20.73 6.56 -1.72
N ALA A 175 -21.33 5.99 -0.68
CA ALA A 175 -21.31 6.61 0.66
C ALA A 175 -19.88 6.65 1.24
N ASP A 176 -19.64 7.54 2.20
CA ASP A 176 -18.30 7.73 2.79
C ASP A 176 -17.75 6.43 3.39
N GLY A 177 -18.57 5.65 4.10
CA GLY A 177 -18.20 4.33 4.65
C GLY A 177 -18.09 3.18 3.63
N GLN A 178 -18.11 3.47 2.32
CA GLN A 178 -18.12 2.46 1.26
C GLN A 178 -16.91 2.58 0.31
N ALA A 179 -17.08 3.18 -0.87
CA ALA A 179 -16.00 3.35 -1.84
C ALA A 179 -14.96 4.37 -1.37
N ALA A 180 -15.40 5.46 -0.73
CA ALA A 180 -14.50 6.47 -0.17
C ALA A 180 -13.64 5.89 0.95
N TYR A 181 -14.21 5.03 1.80
CA TYR A 181 -13.46 4.32 2.84
C TYR A 181 -12.34 3.45 2.25
N ALA A 182 -12.62 2.68 1.20
CA ALA A 182 -11.58 1.89 0.53
C ALA A 182 -10.50 2.79 -0.10
N TRP A 183 -10.87 3.95 -0.63
CA TRP A 183 -9.89 4.90 -1.16
C TRP A 183 -9.00 5.48 -0.05
N ASP A 184 -9.61 5.83 1.09
CA ASP A 184 -8.92 6.29 2.30
C ASP A 184 -8.00 5.20 2.87
N GLU A 185 -8.42 3.93 2.87
CA GLU A 185 -7.56 2.80 3.25
C GLU A 185 -6.32 2.73 2.34
N GLY A 186 -6.50 2.86 1.02
CA GLY A 186 -5.38 2.89 0.07
C GLY A 186 -4.41 4.05 0.33
N ALA A 187 -4.94 5.25 0.61
CA ALA A 187 -4.13 6.41 0.98
C ALA A 187 -3.39 6.18 2.32
N ALA A 188 -4.05 5.57 3.30
CA ALA A 188 -3.48 5.22 4.60
C ALA A 188 -2.28 4.28 4.48
N PHE A 189 -2.40 3.22 3.69
CA PHE A 189 -1.27 2.30 3.41
C PHE A 189 -0.13 2.97 2.65
N TYR A 190 -0.44 3.87 1.71
CA TYR A 190 0.56 4.57 0.92
C TYR A 190 1.34 5.61 1.73
N ILE A 191 0.66 6.43 2.53
CA ILE A 191 1.24 7.57 3.26
C ILE A 191 1.81 7.13 4.62
N GLY A 192 1.00 6.41 5.41
CA GLY A 192 1.31 6.00 6.77
C GLY A 192 0.97 7.04 7.84
N ASN A 193 1.24 6.66 9.10
CA ASN A 193 0.93 7.45 10.31
C ASN A 193 2.15 7.63 11.23
N ILE A 194 3.34 7.64 10.64
CA ILE A 194 4.58 7.98 11.34
C ILE A 194 4.90 9.43 10.99
N ASP A 195 4.84 10.30 11.98
CA ASP A 195 5.22 11.70 11.78
C ASP A 195 6.66 11.80 11.30
N PRO A 196 6.94 12.65 10.29
CA PRO A 196 8.31 12.92 9.88
C PRO A 196 9.11 13.51 11.05
N VAL A 197 10.39 13.15 11.14
CA VAL A 197 11.31 13.75 12.13
C VAL A 197 11.52 15.23 11.77
N LEU A 198 11.81 16.10 12.75
CA LEU A 198 12.09 17.52 12.50
C LEU A 198 13.19 17.70 11.44
N GLY A 199 12.86 18.35 10.32
CA GLY A 199 13.74 18.50 9.15
C GLY A 199 13.37 17.60 7.97
N ASP A 200 12.57 16.55 8.23
CA ASP A 200 11.83 15.75 7.25
C ASP A 200 10.37 16.33 7.12
N GLY A 201 9.56 15.78 6.21
CA GLY A 201 8.23 16.27 5.82
C GLY A 201 8.16 16.89 4.41
N PHE A 202 6.97 17.07 3.85
CA PHE A 202 6.69 17.47 2.45
C PHE A 202 7.60 18.58 1.84
N SER A 203 8.12 19.52 2.64
CA SER A 203 9.02 20.61 2.22
C SER A 203 10.47 20.51 2.75
N GLY A 204 10.80 19.44 3.46
CA GLY A 204 12.07 19.20 4.15
C GLY A 204 13.10 18.43 3.31
N ALA A 205 14.06 17.80 3.98
CA ALA A 205 14.99 16.85 3.37
C ALA A 205 14.34 15.46 3.27
N ALA A 206 14.66 14.71 2.20
CA ALA A 206 14.14 13.35 2.04
C ALA A 206 14.47 12.50 3.27
N PRO A 207 13.48 11.76 3.81
CA PRO A 207 13.56 11.24 5.15
C PRO A 207 14.69 10.22 5.25
N GLY A 208 15.36 10.22 6.40
CA GLY A 208 16.31 9.16 6.74
C GLY A 208 15.63 7.80 6.92
N ASN A 209 14.32 7.83 7.16
CA ASN A 209 13.47 6.70 7.49
C ASN A 209 12.51 6.41 6.32
N LEU A 210 12.56 5.18 5.80
CA LEU A 210 11.75 4.73 4.66
C LEU A 210 10.84 3.60 5.15
N TYR A 211 9.70 3.97 5.70
CA TYR A 211 8.72 3.05 6.28
C TYR A 211 7.42 2.98 5.46
N SER A 212 7.16 3.96 4.60
CA SER A 212 6.01 3.96 3.69
C SER A 212 6.41 4.09 2.20
N PRO A 213 5.53 3.64 1.28
CA PRO A 213 5.70 3.89 -0.14
C PRO A 213 5.81 5.40 -0.49
N TYR A 214 5.13 6.26 0.26
CA TYR A 214 5.20 7.72 0.11
C TYR A 214 6.60 8.28 0.40
N GLU A 215 7.23 7.85 1.50
CA GLU A 215 8.61 8.21 1.83
C GLU A 215 9.62 7.63 0.83
N PHE A 216 9.36 6.42 0.33
CA PHE A 216 10.15 5.83 -0.74
C PHE A 216 10.15 6.70 -2.01
N ASN A 217 8.99 7.19 -2.44
CA ASN A 217 8.88 8.09 -3.58
C ASN A 217 9.69 9.37 -3.38
N TRP A 218 9.59 9.95 -2.19
CA TRP A 218 10.36 11.15 -1.87
C TRP A 218 11.87 10.92 -1.98
N LYS A 219 12.35 9.77 -1.50
CA LYS A 219 13.77 9.41 -1.66
C LYS A 219 14.18 9.22 -3.12
N ARG A 220 13.26 8.76 -3.97
CA ARG A 220 13.50 8.66 -5.42
C ARG A 220 13.53 10.04 -6.08
N ASP A 221 12.61 10.94 -5.74
CA ASP A 221 12.62 12.33 -6.24
C ASP A 221 13.93 13.05 -5.90
N PHE A 222 14.43 12.87 -4.67
CA PHE A 222 15.72 13.44 -4.26
C PHE A 222 16.92 12.89 -5.04
N ASP A 223 16.82 11.68 -5.59
CA ASP A 223 17.87 11.07 -6.41
C ASP A 223 17.74 11.46 -7.90
N TYR A 224 16.59 11.98 -8.33
CA TYR A 224 16.25 12.36 -9.70
C TYR A 224 15.65 13.77 -9.73
N PRO A 225 16.44 14.81 -9.37
CA PRO A 225 15.93 16.15 -9.09
C PRO A 225 15.36 16.90 -10.29
N ASP A 226 15.65 16.45 -11.51
CA ASP A 226 15.14 16.98 -12.78
C ASP A 226 13.92 16.21 -13.30
N GLY A 227 13.55 15.11 -12.66
CA GLY A 227 12.32 14.37 -12.93
C GLY A 227 11.10 15.00 -12.29
N VAL A 228 9.90 14.47 -12.58
CA VAL A 228 8.69 14.90 -11.88
C VAL A 228 8.78 14.52 -10.40
N ASN A 229 8.38 15.44 -9.51
CA ASN A 229 8.31 15.19 -8.08
C ASN A 229 7.05 14.35 -7.77
N THR A 230 7.22 13.02 -7.71
CA THR A 230 6.10 12.07 -7.55
C THR A 230 5.54 12.06 -6.15
N HIS A 231 6.37 12.31 -5.13
CA HIS A 231 5.96 12.50 -3.75
C HIS A 231 4.97 13.66 -3.64
N GLN A 232 5.34 14.84 -4.15
CA GLN A 232 4.48 16.01 -4.14
C GLN A 232 3.20 15.82 -4.95
N ALA A 233 3.31 15.25 -6.15
CA ALA A 233 2.16 15.05 -7.04
C ALA A 233 1.14 14.04 -6.49
N SER A 234 1.58 13.08 -5.67
CA SER A 234 0.70 12.01 -5.19
C SER A 234 -0.47 12.50 -4.33
N ILE A 235 -0.29 13.52 -3.50
CA ILE A 235 -1.35 13.97 -2.59
C ILE A 235 -2.52 14.61 -3.35
N PRO A 236 -2.32 15.58 -4.26
CA PRO A 236 -3.43 16.10 -5.09
C PRO A 236 -4.13 15.01 -5.90
N ILE A 237 -3.39 13.99 -6.40
CA ILE A 237 -3.98 12.87 -7.13
C ILE A 237 -4.91 12.04 -6.22
N LEU A 238 -4.48 11.74 -5.00
CA LEU A 238 -5.29 11.02 -4.02
C LEU A 238 -6.55 11.83 -3.65
N ASN A 239 -6.42 13.13 -3.41
CA ASN A 239 -7.55 14.01 -3.16
C ASN A 239 -8.52 14.02 -4.36
N TYR A 240 -8.00 14.08 -5.59
CA TYR A 240 -8.83 14.04 -6.80
C TYR A 240 -9.61 12.73 -6.91
N GLY A 241 -8.99 11.58 -6.66
CA GLY A 241 -9.69 10.30 -6.67
C GLY A 241 -10.77 10.22 -5.59
N LEU A 242 -10.50 10.72 -4.39
CA LEU A 242 -11.48 10.73 -3.29
C LEU A 242 -12.74 11.53 -3.64
N ILE A 243 -12.60 12.75 -4.20
CA ILE A 243 -13.75 13.59 -4.61
C ILE A 243 -14.63 12.83 -5.61
N ASN A 244 -13.99 12.12 -6.54
CA ASN A 244 -14.68 11.50 -7.66
C ASN A 244 -15.23 10.11 -7.33
N VAL A 245 -14.80 9.48 -6.23
CA VAL A 245 -15.31 8.17 -5.80
C VAL A 245 -16.46 8.28 -4.79
N ARG A 246 -16.52 9.38 -4.03
CA ARG A 246 -17.54 9.61 -3.00
C ARG A 246 -18.75 10.39 -3.54
N GLY A 247 -19.93 10.07 -3.04
CA GLY A 247 -21.19 10.75 -3.41
C GLY A 247 -21.56 10.51 -4.87
N SER A 248 -21.12 11.40 -5.77
CA SER A 248 -21.38 11.31 -7.21
C SER A 248 -20.19 10.67 -7.92
N TYR A 249 -20.25 9.36 -8.10
CA TYR A 249 -19.18 8.59 -8.73
C TYR A 249 -18.91 9.04 -10.17
N ASN A 250 -17.65 9.36 -10.46
CA ASN A 250 -17.17 9.69 -11.80
C ASN A 250 -16.09 8.68 -12.23
N ALA A 251 -16.51 7.66 -12.99
CA ALA A 251 -15.66 6.56 -13.42
C ALA A 251 -14.38 7.02 -14.13
N THR A 252 -14.50 7.96 -15.07
CA THR A 252 -13.35 8.47 -15.84
C THR A 252 -12.33 9.13 -14.93
N ASN A 253 -12.77 9.96 -13.98
CA ASN A 253 -11.89 10.70 -13.11
C ASN A 253 -11.24 9.81 -12.04
N VAL A 254 -11.99 8.89 -11.42
CA VAL A 254 -11.43 7.93 -10.45
C VAL A 254 -10.40 7.04 -11.14
N LYS A 255 -10.71 6.54 -12.36
CA LYS A 255 -9.76 5.73 -13.11
C LYS A 255 -8.50 6.51 -13.49
N ALA A 256 -8.62 7.78 -13.86
CA ALA A 256 -7.47 8.64 -14.13
C ALA A 256 -6.59 8.84 -12.88
N ALA A 257 -7.19 8.99 -11.70
CA ALA A 257 -6.46 9.11 -10.44
C ALA A 257 -5.70 7.82 -10.10
N GLU A 258 -6.37 6.67 -10.21
CA GLU A 258 -5.75 5.35 -9.97
C GLU A 258 -4.56 5.12 -10.91
N LEU A 259 -4.74 5.35 -12.21
CA LEU A 259 -3.66 5.21 -13.19
C LEU A 259 -2.51 6.19 -12.94
N ALA A 260 -2.78 7.40 -12.44
CA ALA A 260 -1.73 8.34 -12.07
C ALA A 260 -0.91 7.87 -10.86
N MET A 261 -1.55 7.25 -9.86
CA MET A 261 -0.82 6.58 -8.76
C MET A 261 0.01 5.40 -9.26
N TYR A 262 -0.50 4.62 -10.21
CA TYR A 262 0.25 3.54 -10.84
C TYR A 262 1.50 4.02 -11.59
N LYS A 263 1.42 5.18 -12.27
CA LYS A 263 2.60 5.84 -12.86
C LYS A 263 3.59 6.25 -11.78
N ILE A 264 3.15 6.82 -10.66
CA ILE A 264 4.00 7.20 -9.53
C ILE A 264 4.80 5.99 -9.00
N PHE A 265 4.14 4.85 -8.77
CA PHE A 265 4.81 3.63 -8.31
C PHE A 265 5.81 3.10 -9.34
N SER A 266 5.43 3.12 -10.63
CA SER A 266 6.28 2.66 -11.73
C SER A 266 7.54 3.51 -11.87
N ILE A 267 7.40 4.84 -11.82
CA ILE A 267 8.54 5.79 -11.87
C ILE A 267 9.50 5.52 -10.71
N ALA A 268 8.98 5.31 -9.50
CA ALA A 268 9.83 5.06 -8.34
C ALA A 268 10.61 3.73 -8.46
N ALA A 269 9.96 2.66 -8.93
CA ALA A 269 10.61 1.37 -9.20
C ALA A 269 11.67 1.46 -10.31
N ILE A 270 11.38 2.17 -11.40
CA ILE A 270 12.30 2.42 -12.53
C ILE A 270 13.53 3.21 -12.08
N ARG A 271 13.32 4.31 -11.35
CA ARG A 271 14.39 5.13 -10.75
C ARG A 271 15.26 4.30 -9.80
N SER A 272 14.65 3.40 -9.04
CA SER A 272 15.38 2.45 -8.20
C SER A 272 16.21 1.47 -9.02
N ALA A 273 15.64 0.84 -10.04
CA ALA A 273 16.35 -0.11 -10.89
C ALA A 273 17.59 0.53 -11.53
N ILE A 274 17.45 1.71 -12.12
CA ILE A 274 18.59 2.45 -12.71
C ILE A 274 19.68 2.71 -11.68
N LYS A 275 19.33 3.28 -10.52
CA LYS A 275 20.29 3.61 -9.45
C LYS A 275 20.98 2.36 -8.91
N TYR A 276 20.21 1.35 -8.54
CA TYR A 276 20.73 0.20 -7.82
C TYR A 276 21.45 -0.80 -8.72
N ALA A 277 21.23 -0.76 -10.04
CA ALA A 277 22.08 -1.50 -10.97
C ALA A 277 23.54 -0.99 -10.92
N ASP A 278 23.74 0.34 -10.92
CA ASP A 278 25.08 0.93 -10.77
C ASP A 278 25.66 0.74 -9.37
N LYS A 279 24.84 0.94 -8.32
CA LYS A 279 25.30 0.72 -6.94
C LYS A 279 25.64 -0.74 -6.66
N ALA A 280 24.93 -1.71 -7.24
CA ALA A 280 25.26 -3.12 -7.12
C ALA A 280 26.55 -3.46 -7.87
N TYR A 281 26.79 -2.84 -9.03
CA TYR A 281 28.02 -2.98 -9.81
C TYR A 281 29.24 -2.38 -9.10
N ASN A 282 29.11 -1.15 -8.57
CA ASN A 282 30.11 -0.45 -7.75
C ASN A 282 31.53 -0.53 -8.33
N GLY A 283 31.67 -0.14 -9.61
CA GLY A 283 32.96 -0.11 -10.30
C GLY A 283 33.62 -1.48 -10.50
N GLY A 284 32.83 -2.57 -10.48
CA GLY A 284 33.31 -3.94 -10.65
C GLY A 284 33.49 -4.72 -9.35
N THR A 285 33.32 -4.06 -8.20
CA THR A 285 33.31 -4.72 -6.89
C THR A 285 31.88 -4.80 -6.40
N MET A 286 31.23 -5.92 -6.67
CA MET A 286 29.82 -6.12 -6.34
C MET A 286 29.51 -5.78 -4.87
N GLU A 287 28.41 -5.07 -4.66
CA GLU A 287 27.85 -4.75 -3.34
C GLU A 287 26.52 -5.50 -3.12
N PRO A 288 26.51 -6.66 -2.44
CA PRO A 288 25.32 -7.50 -2.31
C PRO A 288 24.11 -6.79 -1.69
N LYS A 289 24.35 -5.84 -0.77
CA LYS A 289 23.27 -5.04 -0.18
C LYS A 289 22.51 -4.23 -1.23
N TYR A 290 23.20 -3.70 -2.24
CA TYR A 290 22.59 -2.88 -3.28
C TYR A 290 21.91 -3.74 -4.35
N LEU A 291 22.39 -4.96 -4.57
CA LEU A 291 21.64 -5.96 -5.34
C LEU A 291 20.29 -6.25 -4.66
N ALA A 292 20.30 -6.50 -3.34
CA ALA A 292 19.08 -6.73 -2.57
C ALA A 292 18.10 -5.53 -2.61
N GLU A 293 18.61 -4.30 -2.50
CA GLU A 293 17.79 -3.09 -2.66
C GLU A 293 17.19 -2.96 -4.06
N GLY A 294 18.00 -3.15 -5.10
CA GLY A 294 17.55 -3.06 -6.49
C GLY A 294 16.47 -4.08 -6.80
N TRP A 295 16.68 -5.33 -6.39
CA TRP A 295 15.68 -6.40 -6.50
C TRP A 295 14.36 -6.03 -5.83
N ALA A 296 14.39 -5.61 -4.56
CA ALA A 296 13.17 -5.34 -3.80
C ALA A 296 12.41 -4.13 -4.35
N TYR A 297 13.12 -3.04 -4.68
CA TYR A 297 12.45 -1.83 -5.17
C TYR A 297 11.93 -1.98 -6.59
N TRP A 298 12.67 -2.65 -7.49
CA TRP A 298 12.18 -2.96 -8.83
C TRP A 298 10.89 -3.77 -8.78
N ARG A 299 10.87 -4.82 -7.93
CA ARG A 299 9.73 -5.71 -7.79
C ARG A 299 8.45 -5.04 -7.25
N SER A 300 8.55 -3.85 -6.63
CA SER A 300 7.39 -3.09 -6.13
C SER A 300 6.37 -2.70 -7.21
N ALA A 301 6.78 -2.63 -8.48
CA ALA A 301 5.89 -2.32 -9.60
C ALA A 301 6.12 -3.21 -10.84
N SER A 302 7.08 -4.16 -10.81
CA SER A 302 7.38 -5.05 -11.94
C SER A 302 6.15 -5.85 -12.40
N GLY A 303 5.30 -6.27 -11.47
CA GLY A 303 4.05 -6.97 -11.76
C GLY A 303 3.08 -6.13 -12.60
N TYR A 304 2.95 -4.83 -12.33
CA TYR A 304 2.15 -3.96 -13.20
C TYR A 304 2.76 -3.85 -14.59
N MET A 305 4.08 -3.62 -14.66
CA MET A 305 4.82 -3.45 -15.90
C MET A 305 4.79 -4.71 -16.80
N SER A 306 4.71 -5.90 -16.21
CA SER A 306 4.69 -7.17 -16.96
C SER A 306 3.44 -7.34 -17.80
N ASN A 307 2.33 -6.66 -17.47
CA ASN A 307 1.12 -6.65 -18.29
C ASN A 307 1.35 -6.00 -19.67
N PHE A 308 2.40 -5.17 -19.81
CA PHE A 308 2.72 -4.50 -21.07
C PHE A 308 3.87 -5.18 -21.81
N ASN A 309 4.90 -5.60 -21.08
CA ASN A 309 6.05 -6.28 -21.65
C ASN A 309 6.73 -7.18 -20.61
N ALA A 310 6.19 -8.39 -20.43
CA ALA A 310 6.73 -9.39 -19.51
C ALA A 310 8.19 -9.73 -19.82
N THR A 311 8.57 -9.87 -21.10
CA THR A 311 9.94 -10.22 -21.49
C THR A 311 10.98 -9.19 -21.03
N ALA A 312 10.68 -7.90 -21.17
CA ALA A 312 11.57 -6.84 -20.69
C ALA A 312 11.66 -6.86 -19.15
N VAL A 313 10.54 -7.11 -18.46
CA VAL A 313 10.50 -7.19 -17.00
C VAL A 313 11.29 -8.39 -16.47
N GLU A 314 11.12 -9.57 -17.07
CA GLU A 314 11.88 -10.78 -16.74
C GLU A 314 13.37 -10.60 -16.97
N ALA A 315 13.76 -9.86 -18.02
CA ALA A 315 15.15 -9.53 -18.27
C ALA A 315 15.74 -8.62 -17.16
N VAL A 316 14.97 -7.66 -16.63
CA VAL A 316 15.41 -6.85 -15.48
C VAL A 316 15.45 -7.69 -14.20
N ASP A 317 14.48 -8.57 -13.98
CA ASP A 317 14.48 -9.50 -12.83
C ASP A 317 15.73 -10.39 -12.83
N ALA A 318 16.15 -10.90 -14.00
CA ALA A 318 17.37 -11.69 -14.14
C ALA A 318 18.63 -10.87 -13.81
N LEU A 319 18.66 -9.57 -14.15
CA LEU A 319 19.77 -8.66 -13.81
C LEU A 319 19.83 -8.31 -12.32
N PHE A 320 18.73 -8.51 -11.58
CA PHE A 320 18.65 -8.36 -10.13
C PHE A 320 18.53 -9.70 -9.37
N ASP A 321 18.83 -10.83 -10.01
CA ASP A 321 18.77 -12.13 -9.34
C ASP A 321 19.65 -12.15 -8.09
N LEU A 322 19.04 -12.43 -6.93
CA LEU A 322 19.66 -12.42 -5.62
C LEU A 322 20.76 -13.48 -5.44
N SER A 323 20.85 -14.46 -6.34
CA SER A 323 21.91 -15.48 -6.37
C SER A 323 23.18 -15.04 -7.08
N GLN A 324 23.18 -13.86 -7.71
CA GLN A 324 24.37 -13.34 -8.38
C GLN A 324 25.54 -13.17 -7.41
N THR A 325 26.72 -13.58 -7.88
CA THR A 325 27.99 -13.46 -7.15
C THR A 325 28.91 -12.39 -7.76
N SER A 326 28.51 -11.81 -8.89
CA SER A 326 29.18 -10.71 -9.57
C SER A 326 28.18 -9.95 -10.44
N ILE A 327 28.41 -8.65 -10.66
CA ILE A 327 27.59 -7.83 -11.55
C ILE A 327 28.43 -7.42 -12.76
N PRO A 328 28.05 -7.80 -13.99
CA PRO A 328 28.73 -7.35 -15.21
C PRO A 328 28.76 -5.83 -15.37
N ALA A 329 29.83 -5.31 -15.98
CA ALA A 329 30.01 -3.88 -16.17
C ALA A 329 28.94 -3.21 -17.06
N ASP A 330 28.30 -4.00 -17.93
CA ASP A 330 27.24 -3.51 -18.81
C ASP A 330 25.83 -3.59 -18.19
N THR A 331 25.69 -4.17 -16.98
CA THR A 331 24.41 -4.32 -16.28
C THR A 331 23.67 -2.99 -16.09
N PRO A 332 24.30 -1.88 -15.63
CA PRO A 332 23.58 -0.62 -15.47
C PRO A 332 22.97 -0.11 -16.78
N CYS A 333 23.69 -0.23 -17.89
CA CYS A 333 23.21 0.20 -19.21
C CYS A 333 22.10 -0.70 -19.74
N LYS A 334 22.20 -2.02 -19.51
CA LYS A 334 21.13 -2.98 -19.85
C LYS A 334 19.85 -2.67 -19.09
N VAL A 335 19.96 -2.44 -17.78
CA VAL A 335 18.80 -2.08 -16.95
C VAL A 335 18.16 -0.80 -17.47
N LYS A 336 18.93 0.28 -17.67
CA LYS A 336 18.41 1.54 -18.23
C LYS A 336 17.67 1.34 -19.55
N THR A 337 18.27 0.62 -20.49
CA THR A 337 17.67 0.35 -21.80
C THR A 337 16.34 -0.41 -21.68
N LEU A 338 16.30 -1.44 -20.85
CA LEU A 338 15.11 -2.25 -20.65
C LEU A 338 13.98 -1.45 -20.00
N VAL A 339 14.26 -0.67 -18.96
CA VAL A 339 13.22 0.12 -18.28
C VAL A 339 12.71 1.28 -19.14
N GLU A 340 13.57 1.91 -19.95
CA GLU A 340 13.18 2.97 -20.90
C GLU A 340 12.23 2.45 -21.98
N SER A 341 12.39 1.20 -22.40
CA SER A 341 11.47 0.57 -23.37
C SER A 341 10.03 0.46 -22.86
N LEU A 342 9.81 0.56 -21.53
CA LEU A 342 8.49 0.48 -20.92
C LEU A 342 7.74 1.83 -20.93
N TYR A 343 8.43 2.95 -21.13
CA TYR A 343 7.86 4.29 -20.90
C TYR A 343 6.60 4.58 -21.73
N PRO A 344 6.55 4.27 -23.05
CA PRO A 344 5.35 4.52 -23.85
C PRO A 344 4.13 3.73 -23.35
N HIS A 345 4.34 2.50 -22.88
CA HIS A 345 3.27 1.63 -22.38
C HIS A 345 2.72 2.10 -21.03
N LEU A 346 3.59 2.66 -20.19
CA LEU A 346 3.23 3.20 -18.88
C LEU A 346 2.63 4.60 -18.97
N GLY A 347 2.69 5.24 -20.15
CA GLY A 347 2.29 6.63 -20.32
C GLY A 347 3.12 7.56 -19.45
N ILE A 348 4.43 7.33 -19.38
CA ILE A 348 5.41 8.19 -18.72
C ILE A 348 6.46 8.62 -19.75
N THR A 349 7.17 9.70 -19.47
CA THR A 349 8.21 10.24 -20.36
C THR A 349 9.59 10.18 -19.70
N CYS A 350 10.61 10.38 -20.53
CA CYS A 350 11.98 10.67 -20.11
C CYS A 350 12.04 11.80 -19.07
N ALA A 351 11.34 12.90 -19.35
CA ALA A 351 11.27 14.04 -18.45
C ALA A 351 10.59 13.71 -17.12
N MET A 352 9.61 12.80 -17.10
CA MET A 352 9.01 12.35 -15.85
C MET A 352 9.99 11.52 -15.03
N VAL A 353 10.74 10.60 -15.64
CA VAL A 353 11.72 9.79 -14.89
C VAL A 353 12.92 10.61 -14.42
N GLY A 354 13.44 11.50 -15.28
CA GLY A 354 14.61 12.32 -14.99
C GLY A 354 15.92 11.55 -15.02
N LYS A 355 17.00 12.23 -14.65
CA LYS A 355 18.36 11.72 -14.62
C LYS A 355 18.80 11.43 -13.19
N TRP A 356 19.47 10.30 -13.01
CA TRP A 356 20.05 9.98 -11.72
C TRP A 356 21.22 10.94 -11.41
N LYS A 357 21.14 11.67 -10.29
CA LYS A 357 22.10 12.73 -9.95
C LYS A 357 23.55 12.26 -9.78
N ASP A 358 23.77 10.99 -9.43
CA ASP A 358 25.11 10.42 -9.23
C ASP A 358 25.60 9.62 -10.45
N ALA A 359 24.92 9.73 -11.61
CA ALA A 359 25.36 9.09 -12.83
C ALA A 359 26.77 9.56 -13.21
N THR A 360 27.67 8.60 -13.44
CA THR A 360 29.06 8.91 -13.84
C THR A 360 29.04 9.63 -15.19
N THR A 361 29.68 10.81 -15.28
CA THR A 361 29.73 11.60 -16.52
C THR A 361 30.24 10.78 -17.71
N GLY A 362 29.52 10.85 -18.83
CA GLY A 362 29.81 10.08 -20.04
C GLY A 362 29.40 8.59 -20.00
N SER A 363 28.86 8.10 -18.88
CA SER A 363 28.26 6.77 -18.83
C SER A 363 26.91 6.74 -19.55
N CYS A 364 26.41 5.54 -19.86
CA CYS A 364 25.06 5.37 -20.41
C CYS A 364 23.95 5.93 -19.50
N LEU A 365 24.20 6.01 -18.18
CA LEU A 365 23.25 6.59 -17.21
C LEU A 365 23.25 8.11 -17.24
N ASP A 366 24.33 8.70 -17.72
CA ASP A 366 24.49 10.15 -17.89
C ASP A 366 23.88 10.65 -19.20
N LEU A 367 23.74 9.75 -20.18
CA LEU A 367 23.12 10.04 -21.48
C LEU A 367 21.62 10.28 -21.34
N PRO A 368 21.07 11.28 -22.04
CA PRO A 368 19.63 11.49 -22.09
C PRO A 368 18.95 10.24 -22.65
N CYS A 369 17.79 9.90 -22.11
CA CYS A 369 16.93 8.93 -22.77
C CYS A 369 16.24 9.58 -23.97
N ASP A 370 15.75 8.74 -24.88
CA ASP A 370 15.06 9.16 -26.10
C ASP A 370 13.63 8.62 -26.07
N ASP A 371 12.67 9.52 -26.01
CA ASP A 371 11.24 9.22 -26.09
C ASP A 371 10.55 10.11 -27.12
N ALA A 372 11.22 10.40 -28.24
CA ALA A 372 10.71 11.22 -29.32
C ALA A 372 9.23 10.91 -29.67
N GLY A 373 8.38 11.93 -29.55
CA GLY A 373 6.95 11.83 -29.83
C GLY A 373 6.07 11.38 -28.65
N ASN A 374 6.65 11.06 -27.49
CA ASN A 374 5.92 10.77 -26.27
C ASN A 374 5.55 12.06 -25.53
N SER A 375 4.26 12.41 -25.54
CA SER A 375 3.72 13.62 -24.89
C SER A 375 2.91 13.30 -23.63
N ALA A 376 3.15 12.15 -22.99
CA ALA A 376 2.38 11.75 -21.83
C ALA A 376 2.58 12.72 -20.65
N THR A 377 1.52 12.87 -19.84
CA THR A 377 1.51 13.74 -18.67
C THR A 377 1.11 12.97 -17.41
N LEU A 378 1.48 13.53 -16.26
CA LEU A 378 0.95 13.13 -14.96
C LEU A 378 -0.29 13.97 -14.64
N LEU A 379 -1.30 13.35 -14.06
CA LEU A 379 -2.51 14.04 -13.61
C LEU A 379 -2.13 15.08 -12.54
N ALA A 380 -2.60 16.32 -12.68
CA ALA A 380 -2.31 17.38 -11.70
C ALA A 380 -3.01 17.18 -10.35
N GLY A 381 -4.15 16.47 -10.32
CA GLY A 381 -4.92 16.21 -9.12
C GLY A 381 -5.85 17.37 -8.72
N SER A 382 -6.17 17.48 -7.43
CA SER A 382 -7.02 18.52 -6.85
C SER A 382 -6.42 19.08 -5.56
N ASP A 383 -6.33 20.41 -5.49
CA ASP A 383 -5.94 21.16 -4.29
C ASP A 383 -7.17 21.73 -3.53
N ALA A 384 -8.39 21.36 -3.93
CA ALA A 384 -9.64 21.85 -3.35
C ALA A 384 -9.92 21.23 -1.97
N TYR A 385 -9.04 21.44 -1.00
CA TYR A 385 -8.89 20.63 0.23
C TYR A 385 -9.82 21.04 1.40
N VAL A 386 -10.18 22.32 1.55
CA VAL A 386 -10.71 22.84 2.83
C VAL A 386 -12.14 22.42 3.21
N ASP A 387 -12.97 21.97 2.27
CA ASP A 387 -14.34 21.50 2.56
C ASP A 387 -14.55 20.00 2.34
N MET A 388 -13.56 19.26 1.86
CA MET A 388 -13.67 17.82 1.58
C MET A 388 -13.60 16.94 2.83
N CYS A 389 -12.92 17.41 3.89
CA CYS A 389 -12.58 16.61 5.07
C CYS A 389 -13.73 16.49 6.07
N LYS A 390 -14.87 17.13 5.79
CA LYS A 390 -16.09 17.01 6.57
C LYS A 390 -16.80 15.73 6.11
N ALA A 391 -17.08 14.84 7.06
CA ALA A 391 -18.01 13.75 6.79
C ALA A 391 -19.34 14.35 6.34
N THR A 392 -20.00 13.71 5.37
CA THR A 392 -21.29 14.19 4.91
C THR A 392 -22.28 14.12 6.08
N THR A 393 -22.94 15.23 6.47
CA THR A 393 -23.92 15.20 7.56
C THR A 393 -25.05 14.24 7.21
N THR A 394 -25.10 13.10 7.89
CA THR A 394 -26.24 12.17 7.82
C THR A 394 -27.46 12.91 8.37
N THR A 395 -28.33 13.37 7.46
CA THR A 395 -29.62 13.92 7.88
C THR A 395 -30.49 12.74 8.28
N THR A 396 -30.41 12.32 9.54
CA THR A 396 -31.42 11.46 10.13
C THR A 396 -32.71 12.27 10.17
N THR A 397 -33.56 12.12 9.14
CA THR A 397 -34.98 12.40 9.27
C THR A 397 -35.53 11.48 10.35
N GLY A 398 -35.50 11.97 11.59
CA GLY A 398 -36.18 11.34 12.71
C GLY A 398 -37.68 11.34 12.41
N SER A 399 -38.22 10.18 12.04
CA SER A 399 -39.63 9.91 12.22
C SER A 399 -39.88 9.84 13.73
N SER A 400 -40.25 10.98 14.29
CA SER A 400 -40.84 11.12 15.61
C SER A 400 -42.18 10.38 15.63
N GLU A 401 -42.18 9.09 15.97
CA GLU A 401 -43.39 8.45 16.47
C GLU A 401 -43.61 8.91 17.92
N THR A 402 -44.49 9.89 18.07
CA THR A 402 -45.03 10.33 19.35
C THR A 402 -45.82 9.18 19.99
N SER A 403 -45.22 8.45 20.92
CA SER A 403 -45.96 7.61 21.88
C SER A 403 -46.49 8.49 23.01
N ALA A 404 -47.75 8.91 22.87
CA ALA A 404 -48.50 9.57 23.94
C ALA A 404 -48.91 8.55 25.01
N VAL A 405 -48.58 8.88 26.26
CA VAL A 405 -48.93 8.17 27.48
C VAL A 405 -50.45 8.17 27.71
N GLY A 406 -51.05 6.99 27.86
CA GLY A 406 -52.41 6.81 28.37
C GLY A 406 -52.42 5.81 29.53
N ARG A 407 -52.41 6.32 30.77
CA ARG A 407 -52.67 5.53 32.00
C ARG A 407 -54.17 5.22 32.09
N ALA A 408 -54.54 3.96 32.27
CA ALA A 408 -55.82 3.59 32.89
C ALA A 408 -55.75 2.21 33.60
N ALA A 409 -55.89 2.27 34.93
CA ALA A 409 -56.50 1.35 35.90
C ALA A 409 -56.33 -0.20 35.80
N LEU A 410 -55.79 -0.75 36.88
CA LEU A 410 -55.95 -2.12 37.42
C LEU A 410 -57.43 -2.44 37.78
N PRO A 411 -57.87 -3.72 37.78
CA PRO A 411 -57.69 -4.54 38.99
C PRO A 411 -57.45 -6.08 38.82
N ALA A 412 -56.66 -6.58 39.77
CA ALA A 412 -56.72 -7.83 40.56
C ALA A 412 -57.31 -9.15 40.02
N ALA A 413 -56.46 -10.20 40.03
CA ALA A 413 -56.62 -11.54 40.62
C ALA A 413 -55.41 -12.37 40.17
N GLY A 414 -54.73 -13.26 40.91
CA GLY A 414 -54.92 -13.95 42.17
C GLY A 414 -54.03 -15.21 42.12
N ALA A 415 -53.66 -15.75 43.28
CA ALA A 415 -52.93 -17.02 43.52
C ALA A 415 -51.40 -16.99 43.37
N LEU A 416 -50.59 -17.63 44.21
CA LEU A 416 -50.79 -18.34 45.49
C LEU A 416 -49.40 -18.41 46.15
N ALA A 417 -49.36 -18.36 47.48
CA ALA A 417 -48.13 -18.50 48.27
C ALA A 417 -47.68 -19.96 48.42
N ALA A 418 -46.37 -20.18 48.50
CA ALA A 418 -45.77 -21.27 49.28
C ALA A 418 -44.30 -20.96 49.63
N THR A 419 -44.10 -20.43 50.83
CA THR A 419 -42.89 -20.52 51.63
C THR A 419 -42.48 -21.97 51.88
N LEU A 420 -41.19 -22.31 51.76
CA LEU A 420 -40.56 -23.24 52.71
C LEU A 420 -39.05 -23.00 52.83
N ALA A 421 -38.59 -23.19 54.06
CA ALA A 421 -37.37 -22.68 54.64
C ALA A 421 -36.13 -23.57 54.44
N LEU A 422 -34.99 -22.95 54.75
CA LEU A 422 -33.71 -23.55 55.13
C LEU A 422 -33.79 -24.94 55.79
N SER A 423 -32.87 -25.81 55.40
CA SER A 423 -32.07 -26.58 56.37
C SER A 423 -30.72 -26.96 55.76
N CYS A 424 -29.65 -26.67 56.50
CA CYS A 424 -28.27 -27.14 56.26
C CYS A 424 -28.19 -28.66 56.10
N GLN A 425 -27.46 -29.09 55.08
CA GLN A 425 -26.16 -29.77 55.23
C GLN A 425 -25.30 -29.52 53.99
#